data_AF-A0A8H4IJC7-F1
#
_entry.id   AF-A0A8H4IJC7-F1
#
_cell.length_a   1.000
_cell.length_b   1.000
_cell.length_c   1.000
_cell.angle_alpha   90.00
_cell.angle_beta   90.00
_cell.angle_gamma   90.00
#
_symmetry.space_group_name_H-M   'P 1'
#
loop_
_entity.id
_entity.type
_entity.pdbx_description
1 polymer ?
#
loop_
_entity_poly.entity_id
_entity_poly.type
_entity_poly.pdbx_seq_one_letter_code
_entity_poly.pdbx_strand_id
1 'polypeptide(L)'
;MRMADPVPQFTHLIGEVSKLGLAYLHLVEPRVHAVADMKPPEEETLEFALRAWGKDRPVLVAGGYTTELAVEAVGKTYKEYDVMVVLGRRFISTPGLLTTFYTVEKGDSMEKGYTDYPFSKGFIAECKSGDQEAQSGSL
;
A
#
# COMPACT_ATOMS: atom_id res chain seq x y z
N MET A 1 9.14 -1.90 17.98
CA MET A 1 9.97 -0.67 18.21
C MET A 1 11.03 -0.98 19.28
N ARG A 2 12.17 -0.28 19.37
CA ARG A 2 13.27 -0.64 20.33
C ARG A 2 13.17 0.03 21.72
N MET A 3 12.04 0.63 22.04
CA MET A 3 11.79 1.25 23.35
C MET A 3 10.89 0.36 24.21
N ALA A 4 10.99 0.50 25.54
CA ALA A 4 10.27 -0.36 26.48
C ALA A 4 8.75 -0.17 26.44
N ASP A 5 8.26 1.06 26.26
CA ASP A 5 6.83 1.36 26.09
C ASP A 5 6.64 2.49 25.06
N PRO A 6 6.42 2.15 23.78
CA PRO A 6 6.25 3.15 22.72
C PRO A 6 4.90 3.86 22.72
N VAL A 7 3.88 3.24 23.31
CA VAL A 7 2.48 3.64 23.08
C VAL A 7 2.21 5.07 23.56
N PRO A 8 2.60 5.51 24.77
CA PRO A 8 2.31 6.86 25.25
C PRO A 8 2.94 7.96 24.36
N GLN A 9 4.18 7.76 23.93
CA GLN A 9 4.91 8.74 23.12
C GLN A 9 4.26 8.95 21.76
N PHE A 10 3.96 7.86 21.04
CA PHE A 10 3.33 7.96 19.73
C PHE A 10 1.87 8.39 19.81
N THR A 11 1.14 8.00 20.86
CA THR A 11 -0.23 8.49 21.11
C THR A 11 -0.25 10.01 21.25
N HIS A 12 0.66 10.57 22.06
CA HIS A 12 0.76 12.01 22.23
C HIS A 12 1.12 12.72 20.92
N LEU A 13 2.14 12.24 20.21
CA LEU A 13 2.57 12.79 18.94
C LEU A 13 1.42 12.80 17.91
N ILE A 14 0.75 11.67 17.73
CA ILE A 14 -0.36 11.55 16.79
C ILE A 14 -1.50 12.48 17.20
N GLY A 15 -1.83 12.55 18.49
CA GLY A 15 -2.85 13.46 19.02
C GLY A 15 -2.58 14.92 18.65
N GLU A 16 -1.36 15.41 18.86
CA GLU A 16 -0.97 16.78 18.51
C GLU A 16 -0.95 17.02 17.00
N VAL A 17 -0.35 16.10 16.23
CA VAL A 17 -0.27 16.21 14.76
C VAL A 17 -1.67 16.19 14.12
N SER A 18 -2.61 15.48 14.73
CA SER A 18 -3.98 15.41 14.25
C SER A 18 -4.71 16.76 14.27
N LYS A 19 -4.28 17.70 15.12
CA LYS A 19 -4.85 19.04 15.21
C LYS A 19 -4.43 19.94 14.05
N LEU A 20 -3.42 19.54 13.26
CA LEU A 20 -2.85 20.35 12.18
C LEU A 20 -3.61 20.24 10.85
N GLY A 21 -4.64 19.38 10.77
CA GLY A 21 -5.43 19.21 9.54
C GLY A 21 -4.64 18.59 8.39
N LEU A 22 -3.76 17.63 8.67
CA LEU A 22 -2.99 16.94 7.62
C LEU A 22 -3.89 16.08 6.73
N ALA A 23 -3.45 15.85 5.50
CA ALA A 23 -4.17 15.05 4.51
C ALA A 23 -4.31 13.56 4.92
N TYR A 24 -3.28 12.97 5.52
CA TYR A 24 -3.31 11.58 5.98
C TYR A 24 -2.25 11.32 7.06
N LEU A 25 -2.41 10.20 7.77
CA LEU A 25 -1.37 9.59 8.61
C LEU A 25 -0.86 8.31 7.94
N HIS A 26 0.45 8.09 7.87
CA HIS A 26 1.02 6.86 7.31
C HIS A 26 1.69 6.04 8.41
N LEU A 27 1.16 4.84 8.65
CA LEU A 27 1.60 3.89 9.66
C LEU A 27 2.22 2.65 9.02
N VAL A 28 3.28 2.14 9.63
CA VAL A 28 3.93 0.88 9.23
C VAL A 28 3.64 -0.17 10.29
N GLU A 29 3.10 -1.31 9.85
CA GLU A 29 2.78 -2.46 10.69
C GLU A 29 4.03 -3.02 11.39
N PRO A 30 3.92 -3.42 12.67
CA PRO A 30 5.01 -4.07 13.40
C PRO A 30 5.45 -5.41 12.78
N ARG A 31 4.65 -5.97 11.87
CA ARG A 31 4.93 -7.19 11.09
C ARG A 31 6.17 -7.09 10.19
N VAL A 32 6.68 -5.88 9.95
CA VAL A 32 7.82 -5.64 9.06
C VAL A 32 9.04 -5.22 9.86
N HIS A 33 10.02 -6.12 9.94
CA HIS A 33 11.38 -5.77 10.34
C HIS A 33 12.24 -5.59 9.09
N ALA A 34 12.43 -4.33 8.70
CA ALA A 34 13.19 -3.91 7.51
C ALA A 34 12.66 -4.55 6.21
N VAL A 35 13.26 -5.66 5.76
CA VAL A 35 12.96 -6.34 4.48
C VAL A 35 12.29 -7.70 4.66
N ALA A 36 12.12 -8.18 5.90
CA ALA A 36 11.56 -9.49 6.20
C ALA A 36 10.19 -9.39 6.87
N ASP A 37 9.26 -10.22 6.44
CA ASP A 37 7.95 -10.38 7.06
C ASP A 37 8.13 -11.28 8.30
N MET A 38 7.74 -10.79 9.47
CA MET A 38 7.70 -11.57 10.70
C MET A 38 6.25 -11.70 11.18
N LYS A 39 5.93 -12.85 11.79
CA LYS A 39 4.66 -13.00 12.48
C LYS A 39 4.68 -12.03 13.67
N PRO A 40 3.79 -11.04 13.75
CA PRO A 40 3.81 -10.10 14.86
C PRO A 40 3.45 -10.83 16.16
N PRO A 41 3.97 -10.36 17.29
CA PRO A 41 3.32 -10.62 18.57
C PRO A 41 1.86 -10.15 18.49
N GLU A 42 0.91 -10.95 18.99
CA GLU A 42 -0.53 -10.59 18.99
C GLU A 42 -0.81 -9.26 19.72
N GLU A 43 0.13 -8.82 20.56
CA GLU A 43 0.02 -7.65 21.43
C GLU A 43 0.47 -6.34 20.75
N GLU A 44 1.20 -6.39 19.62
CA GLU A 44 1.63 -5.18 18.90
C GLU A 44 0.65 -4.85 17.76
N THR A 45 -0.27 -3.93 18.02
CA THR A 45 -1.28 -3.46 17.04
C THR A 45 -1.18 -1.95 16.79
N LEU A 46 -1.70 -1.50 15.65
CA LEU A 46 -1.81 -0.07 15.32
C LEU A 46 -3.04 0.61 15.96
N GLU A 47 -3.79 -0.10 16.81
CA GLU A 47 -5.07 0.39 17.30
C GLU A 47 -4.93 1.68 18.14
N PHE A 48 -3.88 1.79 18.95
CA PHE A 48 -3.62 3.02 19.71
C PHE A 48 -3.44 4.24 18.80
N ALA A 49 -2.75 4.06 17.67
CA ALA A 49 -2.45 5.11 16.70
C ALA A 49 -3.72 5.51 15.95
N LEU A 50 -4.53 4.53 15.53
CA LEU A 50 -5.81 4.76 14.88
C LEU A 50 -6.81 5.48 15.80
N ARG A 51 -6.89 5.09 17.08
CA ARG A 51 -7.73 5.76 18.07
C ARG A 51 -7.29 7.21 18.30
N ALA A 52 -5.99 7.46 18.39
CA ALA A 52 -5.45 8.81 18.53
C ALA A 52 -5.68 9.67 17.27
N TRP A 53 -5.62 9.05 16.09
CA TRP A 53 -5.89 9.70 14.81
C TRP A 53 -7.38 9.85 14.50
N GLY A 54 -8.28 9.11 15.12
CA GLY A 54 -9.72 9.19 14.85
C GLY A 54 -10.16 8.51 13.55
N LYS A 55 -11.47 8.28 13.45
CA LYS A 55 -12.09 7.43 12.42
C LYS A 55 -12.33 8.13 11.08
N ASP A 56 -12.60 9.44 11.12
CA ASP A 56 -13.07 10.22 9.98
C ASP A 56 -11.92 10.85 9.17
N ARG A 57 -10.69 10.34 9.31
CA ARG A 57 -9.49 10.92 8.68
C ARG A 57 -8.70 9.83 7.94
N PRO A 58 -8.20 10.10 6.72
CA PRO A 58 -7.47 9.10 5.95
C PRO A 58 -6.23 8.58 6.67
N VAL A 59 -6.04 7.25 6.63
CA VAL A 59 -4.86 6.57 7.14
C VAL A 59 -4.31 5.61 6.08
N LEU A 60 -3.01 5.71 5.84
CA LEU A 60 -2.27 4.75 5.03
C LEU A 60 -1.62 3.72 5.95
N VAL A 61 -1.88 2.43 5.72
CA VAL A 61 -1.22 1.34 6.45
C VAL A 61 -0.31 0.55 5.51
N ALA A 62 0.96 0.42 5.87
CA ALA A 62 1.95 -0.31 5.10
C ALA A 62 2.53 -1.47 5.89
N GLY A 63 2.95 -2.53 5.20
CA GLY A 63 3.83 -3.54 5.77
C GLY A 63 3.38 -4.99 5.56
N GLY A 64 4.13 -5.74 4.76
CA GLY A 64 3.96 -7.18 4.59
C GLY A 64 2.68 -7.63 3.87
N TYR A 65 1.79 -6.70 3.53
CA TYR A 65 0.50 -7.00 2.89
C TYR A 65 0.67 -7.76 1.56
N THR A 66 -0.07 -8.85 1.43
CA THR A 66 -0.48 -9.45 0.15
C THR A 66 -1.81 -8.86 -0.29
N THR A 67 -2.26 -9.14 -1.51
CA THR A 67 -3.58 -8.68 -2.00
C THR A 67 -4.70 -9.20 -1.10
N GLU A 68 -4.65 -10.48 -0.71
CA GLU A 68 -5.64 -11.12 0.15
C GLU A 68 -5.65 -10.49 1.55
N LEU A 69 -4.47 -10.26 2.12
CA LEU A 69 -4.34 -9.60 3.42
C LEU A 69 -4.81 -8.14 3.37
N ALA A 70 -4.60 -7.43 2.26
CA ALA A 70 -5.08 -6.07 2.08
C ALA A 70 -6.61 -6.01 2.05
N VAL A 71 -7.26 -6.92 1.31
CA VAL A 71 -8.72 -7.05 1.26
C VAL A 71 -9.28 -7.37 2.64
N GLU A 72 -8.66 -8.30 3.37
CA GLU A 72 -9.07 -8.63 4.73
C GLU A 72 -8.86 -7.47 5.72
N ALA A 73 -7.75 -6.74 5.60
CA ALA A 73 -7.44 -5.61 6.47
C ALA A 73 -8.51 -4.51 6.33
N VAL A 74 -8.85 -4.11 5.11
CA VAL A 74 -9.89 -3.09 4.87
C VAL A 74 -11.28 -3.62 5.21
N GLY A 75 -11.60 -4.86 4.81
CA GLY A 75 -12.95 -5.42 4.97
C GLY A 75 -13.30 -5.82 6.41
N LYS A 76 -12.31 -6.13 7.25
CA LYS A 76 -12.52 -6.62 8.62
C LYS A 76 -11.77 -5.81 9.66
N THR A 77 -10.43 -5.78 9.58
CA THR A 77 -9.57 -5.26 10.66
C THR A 77 -9.75 -3.76 10.87
N TYR A 78 -9.86 -3.02 9.77
CA TYR A 78 -9.92 -1.56 9.75
C TYR A 78 -11.26 -1.03 9.25
N LYS A 79 -12.30 -1.87 9.28
CA LYS A 79 -13.63 -1.55 8.73
C LYS A 79 -14.23 -0.24 9.24
N GLU A 80 -13.89 0.16 10.47
CA GLU A 80 -14.40 1.37 11.11
C GLU A 80 -13.57 2.64 10.82
N TYR A 81 -12.47 2.54 10.07
CA TYR A 81 -11.54 3.63 9.81
C TYR A 81 -11.42 3.87 8.31
N ASP A 82 -11.16 5.11 7.91
CA ASP A 82 -10.84 5.45 6.52
C ASP A 82 -9.40 5.03 6.17
N VAL A 83 -9.21 3.74 5.89
CA VAL A 83 -7.89 3.11 5.71
C VAL A 83 -7.64 2.71 4.26
N MET A 84 -6.46 3.08 3.76
CA MET A 84 -5.89 2.59 2.52
C MET A 84 -4.64 1.74 2.81
N VAL A 85 -4.51 0.61 2.10
CA VAL A 85 -3.34 -0.27 2.24
C VAL A 85 -2.27 0.09 1.21
N VAL A 86 -1.03 0.24 1.68
CA VAL A 86 0.14 0.57 0.87
C VAL A 86 0.97 -0.68 0.61
N LEU A 87 1.18 -0.98 -0.68
CA LEU A 87 1.98 -2.11 -1.14
C LEU A 87 3.35 -1.60 -1.62
N GLY A 88 4.41 -1.85 -0.86
CA GLY A 88 5.78 -1.44 -1.21
C GLY A 88 6.47 -2.42 -2.16
N ARG A 89 7.17 -3.43 -1.62
CA ARG A 89 7.94 -4.44 -2.38
C ARG A 89 7.16 -5.06 -3.55
N ARG A 90 5.87 -5.35 -3.34
CA ARG A 90 4.99 -5.90 -4.39
C ARG A 90 4.72 -4.94 -5.54
N PHE A 91 4.65 -3.63 -5.28
CA PHE A 91 4.47 -2.64 -6.34
C PHE A 91 5.69 -2.54 -7.25
N ILE A 92 6.91 -2.64 -6.68
CA ILE A 92 8.16 -2.65 -7.47
C ILE A 92 8.21 -3.88 -8.37
N SER A 93 7.94 -5.07 -7.83
CA SER A 93 8.11 -6.33 -8.57
C SER A 93 6.94 -6.70 -9.49
N THR A 94 5.82 -5.96 -9.42
CA THR A 94 4.59 -6.30 -10.14
C THR A 94 4.07 -5.05 -10.85
N PRO A 95 4.72 -4.65 -11.95
CA PRO A 95 4.23 -3.57 -12.78
C PRO A 95 2.84 -3.96 -13.32
N GLY A 96 1.85 -3.08 -13.14
CA GLY A 96 0.45 -3.36 -13.45
C GLY A 96 -0.42 -3.80 -12.26
N LEU A 97 0.10 -3.80 -11.03
CA LEU A 97 -0.65 -4.16 -9.81
C LEU A 97 -1.93 -3.34 -9.58
N LEU A 98 -2.06 -2.17 -10.22
CA LEU A 98 -3.20 -1.25 -10.07
C LEU A 98 -3.86 -0.80 -11.39
N THR A 99 -3.50 -1.38 -12.55
CA THR A 99 -4.05 -1.10 -13.92
C THR A 99 -4.58 0.33 -14.13
N THR A 100 -3.91 1.31 -14.73
CA THR A 100 -3.20 1.38 -16.02
C THR A 100 -2.30 2.65 -15.96
N PHE A 101 -1.75 3.10 -17.09
CA PHE A 101 -0.79 4.20 -17.27
C PHE A 101 0.64 3.78 -16.97
N TYR A 102 1.32 3.20 -17.97
CA TYR A 102 2.60 3.67 -18.50
C TYR A 102 2.97 2.67 -19.61
N THR A 103 2.68 3.03 -20.86
CA THR A 103 3.34 2.41 -22.00
C THR A 103 4.79 2.85 -21.90
N VAL A 104 5.65 1.99 -21.36
CA VAL A 104 7.09 2.29 -21.31
C VAL A 104 7.58 2.22 -22.75
N GLU A 105 7.75 3.38 -23.39
CA GLU A 105 8.55 3.46 -24.59
C GLU A 105 9.93 2.89 -24.27
N LYS A 106 10.37 1.98 -25.14
CA LYS A 106 11.55 1.16 -24.95
C LYS A 106 12.80 2.05 -24.95
N GLY A 107 13.13 2.62 -23.81
CA GLY A 107 14.38 3.33 -23.59
C GLY A 107 15.54 2.34 -23.62
N ASP A 108 16.53 2.60 -24.46
CA ASP A 108 17.77 1.82 -24.52
C ASP A 108 18.48 1.90 -23.16
N SER A 109 18.65 0.75 -22.51
CA SER A 109 19.11 0.50 -21.13
C SER A 109 17.98 0.25 -20.12
N MET A 110 17.51 -1.00 -20.06
CA MET A 110 16.72 -1.48 -18.92
C MET A 110 17.68 -1.87 -17.79
N GLU A 111 17.69 -1.11 -16.69
CA GLU A 111 18.43 -1.49 -15.50
C GLU A 111 17.78 -2.73 -14.85
N LYS A 112 18.57 -3.79 -14.68
CA LYS A 112 18.09 -5.07 -14.15
C LYS A 112 17.52 -4.91 -12.73
N GLY A 113 16.29 -5.35 -12.52
CA GLY A 113 15.58 -5.26 -11.24
C GLY A 113 14.88 -3.92 -11.00
N TYR A 114 14.69 -3.09 -12.03
CA TYR A 114 13.98 -1.81 -11.90
C TYR A 114 12.89 -1.65 -12.96
N THR A 115 13.28 -1.54 -14.24
CA THR A 115 12.32 -1.36 -15.36
C THR A 115 12.07 -2.64 -16.15
N ASP A 116 12.69 -3.76 -15.78
CA ASP A 116 12.65 -5.03 -16.51
C ASP A 116 11.68 -6.06 -15.92
N TYR A 117 10.88 -5.70 -14.92
CA TYR A 117 9.85 -6.59 -14.40
C TYR A 117 8.77 -6.87 -15.45
N PRO A 118 8.42 -8.14 -15.72
CA PRO A 118 7.43 -8.46 -16.73
C PRO A 118 6.02 -8.16 -16.24
N PHE A 119 5.19 -7.61 -17.13
CA PHE A 119 3.76 -7.53 -16.91
C PHE A 119 3.12 -8.93 -16.94
N SER A 120 1.97 -9.09 -16.28
CA SER A 120 1.22 -10.34 -16.30
C SER A 120 0.65 -10.65 -17.70
N LYS A 121 0.47 -11.93 -18.02
CA LYS A 121 -0.13 -12.34 -19.30
C LYS A 121 -1.56 -11.80 -19.46
N GLY A 122 -2.32 -11.74 -18.37
CA GLY A 122 -3.67 -11.18 -18.35
C GLY A 122 -3.67 -9.69 -18.69
N PHE A 123 -2.75 -8.92 -18.10
CA PHE A 123 -2.58 -7.50 -18.39
C PHE A 123 -2.23 -7.25 -19.86
N ILE A 124 -1.29 -8.02 -20.40
CA ILE A 124 -0.90 -7.92 -21.82
C ILE A 124 -2.08 -8.26 -22.74
N ALA A 125 -2.93 -9.21 -22.37
CA ALA A 125 -4.12 -9.56 -23.13
C ALA A 125 -5.17 -8.44 -23.10
N GLU A 126 -5.40 -7.83 -21.94
CA GLU A 126 -6.35 -6.73 -21.75
C GLU A 126 -5.94 -5.46 -22.51
N CYS A 127 -4.66 -5.07 -22.47
CA CYS A 127 -4.16 -3.94 -23.25
C CYS A 127 -4.32 -4.19 -24.76
N LYS A 128 -4.04 -5.42 -25.23
CA LYS A 128 -4.20 -5.77 -26.65
C LYS A 128 -5.65 -5.76 -27.10
N SER A 129 -6.61 -6.14 -26.25
CA SER A 129 -8.04 -6.02 -26.57
C SER A 129 -8.50 -4.56 -26.60
N GLY A 130 -8.01 -3.72 -25.69
CA GLY A 130 -8.32 -2.28 -25.67
C GLY A 130 -7.80 -1.54 -26.91
N ASP A 131 -6.62 -1.90 -27.41
CA ASP A 131 -6.05 -1.32 -28.65
C ASP A 131 -6.86 -1.70 -29.90
N GLN A 132 -7.46 -2.90 -29.94
CA GLN A 132 -8.31 -3.35 -31.05
C GLN A 132 -9.68 -2.65 -31.03
N GLU A 133 -10.24 -2.41 -29.85
CA GLU A 133 -11.52 -1.72 -29.69
C GLU A 133 -11.40 -0.24 -30.07
N ALA A 134 -10.30 0.43 -29.67
CA ALA A 134 -9.96 1.80 -30.05
C ALA A 134 -9.77 1.99 -31.57
N GLN A 135 -9.31 0.96 -32.30
CA GLN A 135 -9.19 1.00 -33.76
C GLN A 135 -10.51 0.75 -34.50
N SER A 136 -11.47 0.04 -33.88
CA SER A 136 -12.79 -0.24 -34.47
C SER A 136 -13.83 0.88 -34.28
N GLY A 137 -13.62 1.78 -33.32
CA GLY A 137 -14.52 2.90 -33.01
C GLY A 137 -14.29 4.17 -33.86
N SER A 138 -13.39 4.11 -34.84
CA SER A 138 -13.08 5.22 -35.75
C SER A 138 -13.54 4.89 -37.18
N LEU A 139 -14.86 4.72 -37.36
CA LEU A 139 -15.56 4.73 -38.66
C LEU A 139 -16.88 5.49 -38.54
#